data_AF-A0A7K0SMR1-F1
#
_entry.id   AF-A0A7K0SMR1-F1
#
_cell.length_a   1.000
_cell.length_b   1.000
_cell.length_c   1.000
_cell.angle_alpha   90.00
_cell.angle_beta   90.00
_cell.angle_gamma   90.00
#
_symmetry.space_group_name_H-M   'P 1'
#
loop_
_entity.id
_entity.type
_entity.pdbx_description
1 polymer ?
#
loop_
_entity_poly.entity_id
_entity_poly.type
_entity_poly.pdbx_seq_one_letter_code
_entity_poly.pdbx_strand_id
1 'polypeptide(L)' 'FDDPNDQVAKAILEKVYPDREIVLVDAKQIFANGGGIHCITQQQPA' A
#
# COMPACT_ATOMS: atom_id res chain seq x y z
N PHE A 1 4.36 -6.96 4.71
CA PHE A 1 4.27 -8.29 5.32
C PHE A 1 5.53 -8.68 6.09
N ASP A 2 6.51 -7.77 6.20
CA ASP A 2 7.90 -8.12 6.55
C ASP A 2 8.46 -9.15 5.56
N ASP A 3 8.11 -8.93 4.29
CA ASP A 3 8.51 -9.77 3.16
C ASP A 3 9.61 -9.04 2.38
N PRO A 4 10.66 -9.74 1.87
CA PRO A 4 11.70 -9.11 1.06
C PRO A 4 11.16 -8.30 -0.13
N ASN A 5 9.99 -8.66 -0.67
CA ASN A 5 9.35 -7.94 -1.77
C ASN A 5 8.63 -6.65 -1.33
N ASP A 6 8.49 -6.37 -0.03
CA ASP A 6 7.88 -5.11 0.44
C ASP A 6 8.68 -3.90 -0.10
N GLN A 7 10.01 -3.99 -0.12
CA GLN A 7 10.88 -2.93 -0.66
C GLN A 7 10.85 -2.88 -2.20
N VAL A 8 10.73 -4.04 -2.85
CA VAL A 8 10.60 -4.11 -4.31
C VAL A 8 9.30 -3.43 -4.75
N ALA A 9 8.18 -3.73 -4.08
CA ALA A 9 6.89 -3.12 -4.33
C ALA A 9 6.93 -1.60 -4.10
N LYS A 10 7.55 -1.15 -3.00
CA LYS A 10 7.75 0.28 -2.72
C LYS A 10 8.51 0.98 -3.84
N ALA A 11 9.66 0.45 -4.26
CA ALA A 11 10.49 1.06 -5.30
C ALA A 11 9.77 1.15 -6.66
N ILE A 12 8.94 0.15 -7.00
CA ILE A 12 8.10 0.18 -8.20
C ILE A 12 7.09 1.33 -8.12
N LEU A 13 6.38 1.46 -6.98
CA LEU A 13 5.38 2.51 -6.79
C LEU A 13 5.99 3.90 -6.77
N GLU A 14 7.16 4.08 -6.16
CA GLU A 14 7.91 5.35 -6.17
C GLU A 14 8.27 5.77 -7.59
N LYS A 15 8.66 4.81 -8.45
CA LYS A 15 8.93 5.09 -9.87
C LYS A 15 7.67 5.45 -10.65
N VAL A 16 6.53 4.82 -10.36
CA VAL A 16 5.26 5.05 -11.06
C VAL A 16 4.62 6.38 -10.64
N TYR A 17 4.80 6.78 -9.39
CA TYR A 17 4.20 7.99 -8.82
C TYR A 17 5.28 8.94 -8.28
N PRO A 18 6.13 9.54 -9.16
CA PRO A 18 7.31 10.30 -8.74
C PRO A 18 6.97 11.56 -7.93
N ASP A 19 5.77 12.13 -8.11
CA ASP A 19 5.30 13.32 -7.38
C ASP A 19 4.51 12.99 -6.11
N ARG A 20 4.49 11.72 -5.69
CA ARG A 20 3.74 11.26 -4.50
C ARG A 20 4.65 10.52 -3.54
N GLU A 21 4.42 10.72 -2.25
CA GLU A 21 5.08 9.93 -1.22
C GLU A 21 4.43 8.55 -1.09
N ILE A 22 5.26 7.50 -1.09
CA ILE A 22 4.82 6.12 -0.86
C ILE A 22 5.04 5.75 0.61
N VAL A 23 3.95 5.69 1.37
CA VAL A 23 3.95 5.31 2.79
C VAL A 23 3.57 3.84 2.93
N LEU A 24 4.44 3.04 3.54
CA LEU A 24 4.16 1.65 3.89
C LEU A 24 3.46 1.58 5.24
N VAL A 25 2.42 0.73 5.34
CA VAL A 25 1.67 0.49 6.57
C VAL A 25 1.60 -1.01 6.82
N ASP A 26 1.85 -1.45 8.06
CA ASP A 26 1.61 -2.85 8.43
C ASP A 26 0.09 -3.13 8.44
N ALA A 27 -0.39 -3.75 7.36
CA ALA A 27 -1.79 -4.07 7.16
C ALA A 27 -2.09 -5.57 7.38
N LYS A 28 -1.22 -6.35 8.04
CA LYS A 28 -1.42 -7.80 8.27
C LYS A 28 -2.78 -8.15 8.86
N GLN A 29 -3.30 -7.32 9.77
CA GLN A 29 -4.63 -7.54 10.36
C GLN A 29 -5.77 -7.36 9.34
N ILE A 30 -5.63 -6.46 8.36
CA ILE A 30 -6.63 -6.28 7.30
C ILE A 30 -6.58 -7.47 6.33
N PHE A 31 -5.37 -7.88 5.95
CA PHE A 31 -5.14 -9.03 5.07
C PHE A 31 -5.68 -10.34 5.64
N ALA A 32 -5.54 -10.55 6.95
CA ALA A 32 -6.10 -11.72 7.64
C ALA A 32 -7.63 -11.83 7.52
N ASN A 33 -8.32 -10.71 7.23
CA ASN A 33 -9.77 -10.66 7.04
C ASN A 33 -10.19 -10.64 5.55
N GLY A 34 -9.28 -10.96 4.63
CA GLY A 34 -9.58 -11.19 3.21
C GLY A 34 -9.58 -9.95 2.30
N GLY A 35 -9.07 -8.81 2.77
CA GLY A 35 -8.97 -7.58 1.97
C GLY A 35 -7.65 -6.85 2.18
N GLY A 36 -7.47 -5.71 1.51
CA GLY A 36 -6.31 -4.81 1.71
C GLY A 36 -6.73 -3.38 2.01
N ILE A 37 -5.78 -2.45 2.08
CA ILE A 37 -6.05 -1.02 2.35
C ILE A 37 -7.10 -0.46 1.39
N HIS A 38 -6.97 -0.75 0.08
CA HIS A 38 -7.95 -0.33 -0.92
C HIS A 38 -9.38 -0.79 -0.61
N CYS A 39 -9.55 -2.00 -0.06
CA CYS A 39 -10.86 -2.59 0.24
C CYS A 39 -11.60 -1.88 1.38
N ILE A 40 -10.92 -1.09 2.21
CA ILE A 40 -11.49 -0.43 3.40
C ILE A 40 -11.50 1.10 3.29
N THR A 41 -11.24 1.63 2.11
CA THR A 41 -11.19 3.08 1.87
C THR A 41 -12.17 3.47 0.78
N GLN A 42 -12.75 4.67 0.91
CA GLN A 42 -13.52 5.32 -0.13
C GLN A 42 -13.08 6.78 -0.21
N GLN A 43 -12.41 7.17 -1.29
CA GLN A 43 -12.03 8.56 -1.51
C GLN A 43 -13.23 9.38 -1.97
N GLN A 44 -13.34 10.62 -1.47
CA GLN A 44 -14.25 11.63 -1.98
C GLN A 44 -13.43 12.68 -2.75
N PRO A 45 -13.78 12.98 -4.01
CA PRO A 45 -13.19 14.11 -4.73
C PRO A 45 -13.44 15.45 -4.00
N ALA A 46 -12.59 16.44 -4.29
CA ALA A 46 -12.78 17.81 -3.82
C ALA A 46 -14.05 18.44 -4.42
#